data_AF-A0AAW7Q6V9-F1
#
_entry.id   AF-A0AAW7Q6V9-F1
#
_cell.length_a   1.000
_cell.length_b   1.000
_cell.length_c   1.000
_cell.angle_alpha   90.00
_cell.angle_beta   90.00
_cell.angle_gamma   90.00
#
_symmetry.space_group_name_H-M   'P 1'
#
loop_
_entity.id
_entity.type
_entity.pdbx_description
1 polymer ?
#
loop_
_entity_poly.entity_id
_entity_poly.type
_entity_poly.pdbx_seq_one_letter_code
_entity_poly.pdbx_strand_id
1 'polypeptide(L)'
;MIKKFLFLMIFSISLFAQDSALFNIVKNVSIPDVQTAIKDAKALKANYSDENFTNFIRAWKKVEALYFAGEIDDDYLDTPRYMDVFNNLKEDLNSQMQRVIDSNDDPKKALFKNSFKTVNALEYVLYSDKTITDRKKAIAGVIIDSLVSKLEDIKGAYEEFLTSKPKDEKFDTAIVINTLIASTYRLKEWRIGNASGSSSKFKNDPNNNRAEYFLSQNSFAAIDAILDAQKEILEDKNYYNFASLSKKLNAQKELKVALDKIIETKEKLSKLKKDDFSKAQDLFESARALHNAYYLSLIDKLGLKANVLDADGD
;
A
#
# COMPACT_ATOMS: atom_id res chain seq x y z
N MET A 1 -47.38 -55.67 -20.43
CA MET A 1 -46.16 -55.00 -20.94
C MET A 1 -46.22 -53.52 -20.55
N ILE A 2 -45.65 -53.13 -19.41
CA ILE A 2 -45.51 -51.73 -19.01
C ILE A 2 -44.03 -51.52 -18.70
N LYS A 3 -43.30 -50.95 -19.67
CA LYS A 3 -41.91 -50.52 -19.46
C LYS A 3 -41.94 -49.16 -18.78
N LYS A 4 -41.67 -49.12 -17.47
CA LYS A 4 -41.35 -47.89 -16.75
C LYS A 4 -39.95 -47.44 -17.19
N PHE A 5 -39.87 -46.39 -17.99
CA PHE A 5 -38.62 -45.67 -18.20
C PHE A 5 -38.44 -44.69 -17.05
N LEU A 6 -37.44 -44.96 -16.20
CA LEU A 6 -36.99 -44.03 -15.17
C LEU A 6 -35.99 -43.07 -15.84
N PHE A 7 -36.38 -41.81 -16.04
CA PHE A 7 -35.49 -40.77 -16.53
C PHE A 7 -34.75 -40.18 -15.32
N LEU A 8 -33.49 -40.56 -15.13
CA LEU A 8 -32.61 -39.97 -14.12
C LEU A 8 -32.06 -38.66 -14.69
N MET A 9 -32.70 -37.52 -14.39
CA MET A 9 -32.08 -36.20 -14.62
C MET A 9 -30.97 -36.01 -13.60
N ILE A 10 -29.72 -36.20 -14.02
CA ILE A 10 -28.56 -35.69 -13.29
C ILE A 10 -28.55 -34.18 -13.55
N PHE A 11 -29.08 -33.41 -12.61
CA PHE A 11 -28.79 -31.98 -12.53
C PHE A 11 -27.32 -31.84 -12.17
N SER A 12 -26.49 -31.60 -13.18
CA SER A 12 -25.15 -31.05 -13.00
C SER A 12 -25.31 -29.65 -12.44
N ILE A 13 -25.53 -29.53 -11.13
CA ILE A 13 -25.27 -28.28 -10.43
C ILE A 13 -23.77 -28.10 -10.54
N SER A 14 -23.34 -27.34 -11.56
CA SER A 14 -22.03 -26.72 -11.53
C SER A 14 -22.04 -25.86 -10.27
N LEU A 15 -21.52 -26.42 -9.18
CA LEU A 15 -21.12 -25.66 -8.00
C LEU A 15 -20.11 -24.65 -8.53
N PHE A 16 -20.60 -23.46 -8.88
CA PHE A 16 -19.72 -22.33 -9.16
C PHE A 16 -18.91 -22.15 -7.89
N ALA A 17 -17.62 -22.47 -7.96
CA ALA A 17 -16.71 -22.24 -6.85
C ALA A 17 -16.80 -20.76 -6.52
N GLN A 18 -17.16 -20.46 -5.27
CA GLN A 18 -17.24 -19.09 -4.80
C GLN A 18 -15.84 -18.47 -4.90
N ASP A 19 -15.73 -17.33 -5.59
CA ASP A 19 -14.48 -16.57 -5.68
C ASP A 19 -13.91 -16.30 -4.28
N SER A 20 -12.59 -16.42 -4.11
CA SER A 20 -11.93 -16.22 -2.83
C SER A 20 -12.03 -14.76 -2.34
N ALA A 21 -11.71 -14.53 -1.07
CA ALA A 21 -11.65 -13.18 -0.53
C ALA A 21 -10.60 -12.32 -1.26
N LEU A 22 -9.41 -12.88 -1.53
CA LEU A 22 -8.36 -12.18 -2.28
C LEU A 22 -8.81 -11.85 -3.70
N PHE A 23 -9.41 -12.80 -4.42
CA PHE A 23 -9.93 -12.56 -5.77
C PHE A 23 -10.88 -11.36 -5.80
N ASN A 24 -11.85 -11.34 -4.87
CA ASN A 24 -12.80 -10.25 -4.78
C ASN A 24 -12.16 -8.93 -4.33
N ILE A 25 -11.17 -8.95 -3.44
CA ILE A 25 -10.42 -7.75 -3.07
C ILE A 25 -9.65 -7.20 -4.27
N VAL A 26 -8.93 -8.06 -5.00
CA VAL A 26 -8.17 -7.64 -6.19
C VAL A 26 -9.09 -7.01 -7.23
N LYS A 27 -10.22 -7.67 -7.52
CA LYS A 27 -11.21 -7.20 -8.50
C LYS A 27 -11.88 -5.89 -8.10
N ASN A 28 -12.33 -5.78 -6.85
CA ASN A 28 -13.22 -4.69 -6.43
C ASN A 28 -12.53 -3.55 -5.68
N VAL A 29 -11.26 -3.74 -5.26
CA VAL A 29 -10.48 -2.75 -4.50
C VAL A 29 -9.14 -2.48 -5.17
N SER A 30 -8.28 -3.50 -5.31
CA SER A 30 -6.89 -3.28 -5.74
C SER A 30 -6.77 -2.75 -7.18
N ILE A 31 -7.51 -3.31 -8.15
CA ILE A 31 -7.52 -2.79 -9.52
C ILE A 31 -8.08 -1.35 -9.58
N PRO A 32 -9.25 -1.04 -8.98
CA PRO A 32 -9.74 0.34 -8.89
C PRO A 32 -8.76 1.32 -8.24
N ASP A 33 -8.06 0.93 -7.18
CA ASP A 33 -7.05 1.76 -6.52
C ASP A 33 -5.85 2.04 -7.46
N VAL A 34 -5.38 1.03 -8.18
CA VAL A 34 -4.29 1.20 -9.18
C VAL A 34 -4.74 2.12 -10.31
N GLN A 35 -5.95 1.96 -10.83
CA GLN A 35 -6.52 2.83 -11.85
C GLN A 35 -6.63 4.28 -11.37
N THR A 36 -7.02 4.48 -10.10
CA THR A 36 -7.07 5.80 -9.47
C THR A 36 -5.67 6.40 -9.35
N ALA A 37 -4.67 5.62 -8.92
CA ALA A 37 -3.29 6.08 -8.84
C ALA A 37 -2.73 6.49 -10.22
N ILE A 38 -3.03 5.72 -11.28
CA ILE A 38 -2.66 6.07 -12.66
C ILE A 38 -3.31 7.37 -13.09
N LYS A 39 -4.62 7.54 -12.82
CA LYS A 39 -5.38 8.74 -13.15
C LYS A 39 -4.80 9.96 -12.44
N ASP A 40 -4.53 9.85 -11.15
CA ASP A 40 -4.04 10.97 -10.33
C ASP A 40 -2.59 11.31 -10.68
N ALA A 41 -1.75 10.33 -11.01
CA ALA A 41 -0.42 10.56 -11.57
C ALA A 41 -0.49 11.35 -12.89
N LYS A 42 -1.38 10.95 -13.80
CA LYS A 42 -1.61 11.67 -15.08
C LYS A 42 -2.14 13.09 -14.84
N ALA A 43 -3.03 13.28 -13.86
CA ALA A 43 -3.53 14.61 -13.47
C ALA A 43 -2.41 15.50 -12.90
N LEU A 44 -1.54 14.95 -12.06
CA LEU A 44 -0.35 15.63 -11.55
C LEU A 44 0.60 16.03 -12.68
N LYS A 45 0.82 15.17 -13.67
CA LYS A 45 1.64 15.50 -14.84
C LYS A 45 1.05 16.65 -15.66
N ALA A 46 -0.27 16.67 -15.80
CA ALA A 46 -0.98 17.75 -16.50
C ALA A 46 -0.92 19.08 -15.73
N ASN A 47 -0.93 19.03 -14.40
CA ASN A 47 -0.83 20.20 -13.53
C ASN A 47 -0.11 19.87 -12.22
N TYR A 48 1.12 20.37 -12.06
CA TYR A 48 1.99 20.17 -10.89
C TYR A 48 1.53 21.04 -9.70
N SER A 49 0.38 20.71 -9.11
CA SER A 49 -0.18 21.37 -7.93
C SER A 49 -0.07 20.51 -6.67
N ASP A 50 -0.10 21.16 -5.51
CA ASP A 50 -0.10 20.49 -4.21
C ASP A 50 -1.28 19.54 -4.03
N GLU A 51 -2.45 19.93 -4.52
CA GLU A 51 -3.64 19.10 -4.49
C GLU A 51 -3.46 17.83 -5.32
N ASN A 52 -2.97 17.95 -6.55
CA ASN A 52 -2.75 16.80 -7.42
C ASN A 52 -1.64 15.89 -6.89
N PHE A 53 -0.59 16.46 -6.29
CA PHE A 53 0.46 15.66 -5.68
C PHE A 53 -0.10 14.90 -4.48
N THR A 54 -0.84 15.57 -3.60
CA THR A 54 -1.52 14.95 -2.45
C THR A 54 -2.46 13.81 -2.90
N ASN A 55 -3.24 14.03 -3.95
CA ASN A 55 -4.15 13.00 -4.49
C ASN A 55 -3.38 11.78 -4.99
N PHE A 56 -2.30 12.00 -5.76
CA PHE A 56 -1.43 10.92 -6.20
C PHE A 56 -0.79 10.17 -5.02
N ILE A 57 -0.30 10.87 -3.98
CA ILE A 57 0.25 10.24 -2.78
C ILE A 57 -0.80 9.35 -2.10
N ARG A 58 -2.02 9.86 -1.90
CA ARG A 58 -3.10 9.06 -1.29
C ARG A 58 -3.39 7.82 -2.12
N ALA A 59 -3.56 7.98 -3.43
CA ALA A 59 -3.87 6.87 -4.32
C ALA A 59 -2.74 5.82 -4.36
N TRP A 60 -1.48 6.25 -4.49
CA TRP A 60 -0.33 5.37 -4.42
C TRP A 60 -0.26 4.61 -3.09
N LYS A 61 -0.49 5.28 -1.96
CA LYS A 61 -0.40 4.65 -0.65
C LYS A 61 -1.49 3.64 -0.36
N LYS A 62 -2.66 3.76 -1.01
CA LYS A 62 -3.64 2.68 -1.00
C LYS A 62 -3.14 1.44 -1.73
N VAL A 63 -2.56 1.62 -2.92
CA VAL A 63 -1.95 0.54 -3.72
C VAL A 63 -0.82 -0.14 -2.95
N GLU A 64 0.09 0.64 -2.36
CA GLU A 64 1.22 0.10 -1.58
C GLU A 64 0.75 -0.63 -0.32
N ALA A 65 -0.26 -0.11 0.37
CA ALA A 65 -0.79 -0.71 1.59
C ALA A 65 -1.40 -2.10 1.36
N LEU A 66 -1.92 -2.34 0.16
CA LEU A 66 -2.56 -3.59 -0.29
C LEU A 66 -1.82 -4.18 -1.49
N TYR A 67 -0.49 -4.15 -1.44
CA TYR A 67 0.35 -4.66 -2.51
C TYR A 67 0.40 -6.19 -2.50
N PHE A 68 -0.48 -6.83 -3.28
CA PHE A 68 -0.54 -8.29 -3.40
C PHE A 68 0.29 -8.84 -4.56
N ALA A 69 0.65 -8.02 -5.55
CA ALA A 69 1.21 -8.49 -6.82
C ALA A 69 2.49 -9.33 -6.60
N GLY A 70 3.38 -8.92 -5.70
CA GLY A 70 4.60 -9.66 -5.38
C GLY A 70 4.39 -11.00 -4.66
N GLU A 71 3.23 -11.21 -4.01
CA GLU A 71 2.87 -12.49 -3.38
C GLU A 71 2.09 -13.40 -4.35
N ILE A 72 1.48 -12.78 -5.38
CA ILE A 72 0.76 -13.48 -6.43
C ILE A 72 1.74 -14.02 -7.48
N ASP A 73 2.76 -13.22 -7.80
CA ASP A 73 3.80 -13.45 -8.80
C ASP A 73 5.12 -12.79 -8.36
N ASP A 74 6.16 -13.61 -8.19
CA ASP A 74 7.48 -13.23 -7.70
C ASP A 74 8.21 -12.24 -8.64
N ASP A 75 7.87 -12.21 -9.93
CA ASP A 75 8.44 -11.24 -10.89
C ASP A 75 8.11 -9.79 -10.50
N TYR A 76 7.06 -9.60 -9.70
CA TYR A 76 6.61 -8.30 -9.21
C TYR A 76 7.10 -8.01 -7.79
N LEU A 77 7.84 -8.89 -7.12
CA LEU A 77 8.23 -8.75 -5.71
C LEU A 77 8.90 -7.40 -5.39
N ASP A 78 9.80 -6.95 -6.26
CA ASP A 78 10.60 -5.73 -6.05
C ASP A 78 9.92 -4.43 -6.54
N THR A 79 8.76 -4.52 -7.22
CA THR A 79 8.11 -3.33 -7.84
C THR A 79 7.92 -2.15 -6.87
N PRO A 80 7.48 -2.35 -5.61
CA PRO A 80 7.34 -1.25 -4.66
C PRO A 80 8.64 -0.48 -4.43
N ARG A 81 9.80 -1.15 -4.41
CA ARG A 81 11.12 -0.52 -4.21
C ARG A 81 11.52 0.37 -5.37
N TYR A 82 10.94 0.15 -6.55
CA TYR A 82 11.15 1.00 -7.72
C TYR A 82 10.12 2.13 -7.84
N MET A 83 9.08 2.11 -7.02
CA MET A 83 8.07 3.16 -6.92
C MET A 83 8.39 4.13 -5.79
N ASP A 84 8.77 3.60 -4.63
CA ASP A 84 9.00 4.34 -3.40
C ASP A 84 10.20 3.75 -2.65
N VAL A 85 11.12 4.62 -2.25
CA VAL A 85 12.41 4.22 -1.68
C VAL A 85 12.54 4.60 -0.21
N PHE A 86 11.46 5.07 0.42
CA PHE A 86 11.45 5.36 1.85
C PHE A 86 11.90 4.14 2.68
N ASN A 87 12.88 4.36 3.57
CA ASN A 87 13.60 3.33 4.36
C ASN A 87 14.33 2.22 3.60
N ASN A 88 14.31 2.20 2.27
CA ASN A 88 14.96 1.16 1.46
C ASN A 88 16.20 1.64 0.70
N LEU A 89 16.49 2.95 0.73
CA LEU A 89 17.64 3.54 0.04
C LEU A 89 18.78 3.86 1.01
N LYS A 90 19.99 3.39 0.67
CA LYS A 90 21.23 3.68 1.41
C LYS A 90 21.98 4.91 0.87
N GLU A 91 21.52 5.46 -0.25
CA GLU A 91 22.12 6.60 -0.92
C GLU A 91 21.46 7.93 -0.53
N ASP A 92 22.22 9.02 -0.59
CA ASP A 92 21.67 10.37 -0.48
C ASP A 92 20.95 10.75 -1.79
N LEU A 93 19.64 10.48 -1.82
CA LEU A 93 18.78 10.79 -2.97
C LEU A 93 18.70 12.29 -3.23
N ASN A 94 18.60 13.11 -2.17
CA ASN A 94 18.38 14.53 -2.29
C ASN A 94 19.57 15.21 -3.00
N SER A 95 20.79 14.92 -2.55
CA SER A 95 22.01 15.44 -3.21
C SER A 95 22.20 14.89 -4.63
N GLN A 96 21.73 13.68 -4.92
CA GLN A 96 21.76 13.14 -6.29
C GLN A 96 20.73 13.80 -7.19
N MET A 97 19.52 14.00 -6.71
CA MET A 97 18.46 14.66 -7.47
C MET A 97 18.76 16.13 -7.70
N GLN A 98 19.42 16.82 -6.77
CA GLN A 98 19.92 18.18 -7.00
C GLN A 98 20.90 18.21 -8.18
N ARG A 99 21.84 17.27 -8.26
CA ARG A 99 22.76 17.15 -9.41
C ARG A 99 22.02 16.85 -10.72
N VAL A 100 20.96 16.04 -10.68
CA VAL A 100 20.11 15.80 -11.86
C VAL A 100 19.43 17.10 -12.32
N ILE A 101 18.91 17.90 -11.38
CA ILE A 101 18.27 19.19 -11.67
C ILE A 101 19.28 20.17 -12.27
N ASP A 102 20.48 20.27 -11.69
CA ASP A 102 21.54 21.19 -12.10
C ASP A 102 22.23 20.78 -13.41
N SER A 103 22.11 19.51 -13.80
CA SER A 103 22.68 19.01 -15.06
C SER A 103 21.97 19.55 -16.29
N ASN A 104 22.73 19.72 -17.38
CA ASN A 104 22.20 20.06 -18.70
C ASN A 104 21.82 18.83 -19.54
N ASP A 105 22.00 17.62 -19.00
CA ASP A 105 21.69 16.38 -19.70
C ASP A 105 20.19 16.25 -19.98
N ASP A 106 19.82 15.57 -21.05
CA ASP A 106 18.42 15.20 -21.29
C ASP A 106 17.83 14.48 -20.06
N PRO A 107 16.60 14.82 -19.60
CA PRO A 107 16.02 14.24 -18.39
C PRO A 107 16.02 12.70 -18.37
N LYS A 108 15.81 12.02 -19.50
CA LYS A 108 15.84 10.55 -19.54
C LYS A 108 17.24 9.99 -19.33
N LYS A 109 18.28 10.69 -19.81
CA LYS A 109 19.68 10.33 -19.57
C LYS A 109 20.10 10.61 -18.14
N ALA A 110 19.71 11.77 -17.60
CA ALA A 110 20.04 12.16 -16.23
C ALA A 110 19.37 11.22 -15.20
N LEU A 111 18.16 10.72 -15.50
CA LEU A 111 17.42 9.75 -14.70
C LEU A 111 17.81 8.29 -15.05
N PHE A 112 19.10 7.95 -15.04
CA PHE A 112 19.53 6.59 -15.41
C PHE A 112 19.25 5.53 -14.33
N LYS A 113 19.23 5.91 -13.03
CA LYS A 113 18.93 5.00 -11.92
C LYS A 113 17.42 4.85 -11.68
N ASN A 114 17.00 3.66 -11.21
CA ASN A 114 15.62 3.43 -10.77
C ASN A 114 15.25 4.30 -9.55
N SER A 115 16.18 4.51 -8.61
CA SER A 115 15.95 5.36 -7.43
C SER A 115 15.57 6.81 -7.79
N PHE A 116 15.98 7.29 -8.97
CA PHE A 116 15.67 8.63 -9.45
C PHE A 116 14.26 8.75 -10.06
N LYS A 117 13.55 7.63 -10.23
CA LYS A 117 12.22 7.56 -10.85
C LYS A 117 11.14 7.15 -9.85
N THR A 118 11.34 7.54 -8.60
CA THR A 118 10.48 7.17 -7.46
C THR A 118 9.65 8.36 -7.00
N VAL A 119 8.65 8.11 -6.16
CA VAL A 119 7.82 9.16 -5.55
C VAL A 119 8.66 10.11 -4.69
N ASN A 120 9.67 9.62 -3.97
CA ASN A 120 10.57 10.48 -3.18
C ASN A 120 11.45 11.37 -4.07
N ALA A 121 11.90 10.85 -5.22
CA ALA A 121 12.63 11.66 -6.19
C ALA A 121 11.73 12.73 -6.82
N LEU A 122 10.47 12.38 -7.13
CA LEU A 122 9.46 13.31 -7.62
C LEU A 122 9.18 14.40 -6.59
N GLU A 123 9.02 14.03 -5.32
CA GLU A 123 8.83 14.97 -4.22
C GLU A 123 9.99 15.96 -4.18
N TYR A 124 11.24 15.48 -4.17
CA TYR A 124 12.39 16.36 -4.14
C TYR A 124 12.37 17.34 -5.32
N VAL A 125 12.11 16.86 -6.54
CA VAL A 125 12.06 17.71 -7.74
C VAL A 125 11.00 18.80 -7.62
N LEU A 126 9.83 18.49 -7.08
CA LEU A 126 8.71 19.43 -6.98
C LEU A 126 8.79 20.36 -5.77
N TYR A 127 9.39 19.91 -4.66
CA TYR A 127 9.29 20.57 -3.35
C TYR A 127 10.62 21.01 -2.73
N SER A 128 11.78 20.71 -3.34
CA SER A 128 13.08 21.17 -2.82
C SER A 128 13.25 22.70 -2.84
N ASP A 129 12.50 23.39 -3.72
CA ASP A 129 12.50 24.84 -3.85
C ASP A 129 11.07 25.38 -4.02
N LYS A 130 10.88 26.68 -3.78
CA LYS A 130 9.58 27.35 -3.93
C LYS A 130 9.09 27.48 -5.37
N THR A 131 9.94 27.24 -6.36
CA THR A 131 9.61 27.47 -7.78
C THR A 131 9.89 26.22 -8.61
N ILE A 132 8.89 25.83 -9.41
CA ILE A 132 8.98 24.70 -10.34
C ILE A 132 9.37 25.24 -11.72
N THR A 133 10.66 25.15 -12.05
CA THR A 133 11.21 25.55 -13.36
C THR A 133 10.82 24.57 -14.46
N ASP A 134 10.97 24.96 -15.73
CA ASP A 134 10.69 24.08 -16.86
C ASP A 134 11.58 22.83 -16.86
N ARG A 135 12.82 22.95 -16.37
CA ARG A 135 13.72 21.82 -16.13
C ARG A 135 13.11 20.83 -15.13
N LYS A 136 12.63 21.32 -13.98
CA LYS A 136 11.97 20.48 -12.96
C LYS A 136 10.70 19.82 -13.51
N LYS A 137 9.89 20.53 -14.30
CA LYS A 137 8.72 19.94 -14.98
C LYS A 137 9.11 18.81 -15.94
N ALA A 138 10.15 19.00 -16.74
CA ALA A 138 10.61 17.98 -17.68
C ALA A 138 11.12 16.71 -16.96
N ILE A 139 11.88 16.88 -15.87
CA ILE A 139 12.32 15.78 -15.00
C ILE A 139 11.10 15.08 -14.36
N ALA A 140 10.21 15.84 -13.73
CA ALA A 140 9.00 15.32 -13.09
C ALA A 140 8.13 14.55 -14.09
N GLY A 141 8.01 15.01 -15.33
CA GLY A 141 7.29 14.32 -16.40
C GLY A 141 7.84 12.92 -16.67
N VAL A 142 9.17 12.76 -16.74
CA VAL A 142 9.80 11.45 -16.94
C VAL A 142 9.62 10.53 -15.73
N ILE A 143 9.72 11.08 -14.51
CA ILE A 143 9.49 10.31 -13.28
C ILE A 143 8.04 9.81 -13.25
N ILE A 144 7.07 10.68 -13.51
CA ILE A 144 5.65 10.30 -13.51
C ILE A 144 5.35 9.25 -14.58
N ASP A 145 5.93 9.36 -15.78
CA ASP A 145 5.76 8.33 -16.82
C ASP A 145 6.28 6.96 -16.37
N SER A 146 7.41 6.94 -15.65
CA SER A 146 7.95 5.71 -15.05
C SER A 146 7.02 5.15 -13.96
N LEU A 147 6.47 6.00 -13.10
CA LEU A 147 5.52 5.60 -12.05
C LEU A 147 4.22 5.04 -12.66
N VAL A 148 3.69 5.68 -13.70
CA VAL A 148 2.52 5.21 -14.44
C VAL A 148 2.78 3.85 -15.09
N SER A 149 3.94 3.66 -15.73
CA SER A 149 4.31 2.37 -16.33
C SER A 149 4.29 1.25 -15.30
N LYS A 150 4.89 1.47 -14.12
CA LYS A 150 4.92 0.49 -13.04
C LYS A 150 3.54 0.21 -12.45
N LEU A 151 2.67 1.22 -12.37
CA LEU A 151 1.28 1.02 -11.95
C LEU A 151 0.51 0.18 -12.98
N GLU A 152 0.74 0.37 -14.27
CA GLU A 152 0.15 -0.48 -15.31
C GLU A 152 0.69 -1.93 -15.22
N ASP A 153 1.97 -2.11 -14.88
CA ASP A 153 2.55 -3.44 -14.62
C ASP A 153 1.84 -4.13 -13.43
N ILE A 154 1.63 -3.42 -12.31
CA ILE A 154 0.89 -3.93 -11.15
C ILE A 154 -0.55 -4.31 -11.53
N LYS A 155 -1.21 -3.46 -12.31
CA LYS A 155 -2.56 -3.73 -12.81
C LYS A 155 -2.58 -4.98 -13.68
N GLY A 156 -1.59 -5.16 -14.55
CA GLY A 156 -1.44 -6.34 -15.39
C GLY A 156 -1.33 -7.63 -14.56
N ALA A 157 -0.51 -7.63 -13.50
CA ALA A 157 -0.40 -8.76 -12.58
C ALA A 157 -1.74 -9.12 -11.93
N TYR A 158 -2.52 -8.11 -11.52
CA TYR A 158 -3.86 -8.32 -10.97
C TYR A 158 -4.86 -8.83 -12.00
N GLU A 159 -4.85 -8.30 -13.22
CA GLU A 159 -5.73 -8.77 -14.30
C GLU A 159 -5.40 -10.22 -14.67
N GLU A 160 -4.13 -10.59 -14.75
CA GLU A 160 -3.68 -11.97 -14.99
C GLU A 160 -4.13 -12.91 -13.86
N PHE A 161 -3.95 -12.51 -12.61
CA PHE A 161 -4.45 -13.27 -11.45
C PHE A 161 -5.94 -13.58 -11.55
N LEU A 162 -6.77 -12.62 -11.97
CA LEU A 162 -8.21 -12.82 -12.12
C LEU A 162 -8.60 -13.77 -13.26
N THR A 163 -7.70 -14.04 -14.20
CA THR A 163 -7.89 -15.05 -15.27
C THR A 163 -7.33 -16.43 -14.91
N SER A 164 -6.50 -16.49 -13.86
CA SER A 164 -5.89 -17.73 -13.40
C SER A 164 -6.91 -18.64 -12.71
N LYS A 165 -6.60 -19.94 -12.60
CA LYS A 165 -7.47 -20.87 -11.86
C LYS A 165 -7.53 -20.47 -10.38
N PRO A 166 -8.68 -20.60 -9.71
CA PRO A 166 -8.81 -20.29 -8.29
C PRO A 166 -7.71 -20.97 -7.47
N LYS A 167 -6.94 -20.17 -6.73
CA LYS A 167 -5.96 -20.68 -5.77
C LYS A 167 -6.68 -21.15 -4.51
N ASP A 168 -5.97 -21.92 -3.69
CA ASP A 168 -6.48 -22.43 -2.42
C ASP A 168 -6.87 -21.28 -1.47
N GLU A 169 -8.06 -21.34 -0.85
CA GLU A 169 -8.58 -20.26 0.00
C GLU A 169 -7.63 -19.95 1.16
N LYS A 170 -6.92 -20.97 1.68
CA LYS A 170 -5.92 -20.77 2.74
C LYS A 170 -4.72 -19.97 2.26
N PHE A 171 -4.23 -20.24 1.05
CA PHE A 171 -3.14 -19.49 0.42
C PHE A 171 -3.53 -18.03 0.21
N ASP A 172 -4.71 -17.79 -0.37
CA ASP A 172 -5.23 -16.43 -0.60
C ASP A 172 -5.43 -15.67 0.72
N THR A 173 -5.89 -16.35 1.76
CA THR A 173 -6.04 -15.76 3.10
C THR A 173 -4.67 -15.37 3.69
N ALA A 174 -3.64 -16.20 3.48
CA ALA A 174 -2.29 -15.92 3.94
C ALA A 174 -1.71 -14.67 3.28
N ILE A 175 -1.91 -14.50 1.96
CA ILE A 175 -1.51 -13.29 1.23
C ILE A 175 -2.12 -12.04 1.87
N VAL A 176 -3.44 -12.05 2.10
CA VAL A 176 -4.15 -10.88 2.66
C VAL A 176 -3.59 -10.52 4.04
N ILE A 177 -3.46 -11.50 4.93
CA ILE A 177 -2.99 -11.28 6.30
C ILE A 177 -1.52 -10.84 6.36
N ASN A 178 -0.64 -11.51 5.61
CA ASN A 178 0.77 -11.17 5.59
C ASN A 178 0.98 -9.75 5.03
N THR A 179 0.19 -9.36 4.02
CA THR A 179 0.20 -8.00 3.48
C THR A 179 -0.23 -6.98 4.54
N LEU A 180 -1.33 -7.22 5.26
CA LEU A 180 -1.80 -6.35 6.35
C LEU A 180 -0.76 -6.21 7.47
N ILE A 181 -0.06 -7.29 7.81
CA ILE A 181 0.98 -7.31 8.84
C ILE A 181 2.22 -6.54 8.41
N ALA A 182 2.70 -6.77 7.19
CA ALA A 182 3.82 -6.03 6.63
C ALA A 182 3.48 -4.54 6.52
N SER A 183 2.30 -4.21 5.99
CA SER A 183 1.77 -2.86 5.84
C SER A 183 1.69 -2.13 7.18
N THR A 184 1.13 -2.77 8.22
CA THR A 184 1.05 -2.16 9.56
C THR A 184 2.37 -2.07 10.29
N TYR A 185 3.28 -3.02 10.10
CA TYR A 185 4.63 -2.93 10.64
C TYR A 185 5.34 -1.67 10.10
N ARG A 186 5.33 -1.48 8.77
CA ARG A 186 5.92 -0.30 8.12
C ARG A 186 5.20 0.99 8.54
N LEU A 187 3.88 0.98 8.66
CA LEU A 187 3.13 2.12 9.17
C LEU A 187 3.63 2.53 10.58
N LYS A 188 3.67 1.57 11.50
CA LYS A 188 4.06 1.78 12.89
C LYS A 188 5.53 2.17 13.03
N GLU A 189 6.46 1.33 12.57
CA GLU A 189 7.90 1.54 12.76
C GLU A 189 8.42 2.67 11.87
N TRP A 190 8.11 2.62 10.56
CA TRP A 190 8.76 3.48 9.59
C TRP A 190 8.09 4.83 9.44
N ARG A 191 6.77 4.85 9.23
CA ARG A 191 6.05 6.09 8.87
C ARG A 191 5.71 6.94 10.09
N ILE A 192 5.43 6.31 11.22
CA ILE A 192 5.16 7.01 12.50
C ILE A 192 6.42 7.00 13.37
N GLY A 193 6.95 5.82 13.68
CA GLY A 193 7.98 5.63 14.70
C GLY A 193 9.32 6.30 14.41
N ASN A 194 9.76 6.38 13.15
CA ASN A 194 11.02 7.05 12.82
C ASN A 194 10.94 8.56 13.09
N ALA A 195 9.84 9.20 12.69
CA ALA A 195 9.64 10.64 12.84
C ALA A 195 9.26 11.04 14.28
N SER A 196 8.47 10.22 14.97
CA SER A 196 8.07 10.47 16.37
C SER A 196 9.16 10.15 17.40
N GLY A 197 10.23 9.47 16.99
CA GLY A 197 11.25 8.96 17.90
C GLY A 197 10.74 7.80 18.77
N SER A 198 9.71 7.07 18.32
CA SER A 198 9.10 5.95 19.05
C SER A 198 9.51 4.58 18.50
N SER A 199 10.10 4.53 17.29
CA SER A 199 10.67 3.31 16.72
C SER A 199 11.86 2.80 17.53
N SER A 200 12.19 1.52 17.36
CA SER A 200 13.38 0.92 17.98
C SER A 200 14.67 1.66 17.61
N LYS A 201 14.80 2.08 16.35
CA LYS A 201 16.01 2.70 15.78
C LYS A 201 16.23 4.14 16.28
N PHE A 202 15.17 4.89 16.55
CA PHE A 202 15.23 6.33 16.86
C PHE A 202 14.62 6.68 18.21
N LYS A 203 14.66 5.74 19.16
CA LYS A 203 14.01 5.86 20.46
C LYS A 203 14.40 7.16 21.19
N ASN A 204 13.40 7.92 21.62
CA ASN A 204 13.51 9.21 22.31
C ASN A 204 14.14 10.35 21.49
N ASP A 205 14.19 10.23 20.17
CA ASP A 205 14.78 11.23 19.26
C ASP A 205 13.78 11.64 18.17
N PRO A 206 12.74 12.43 18.49
CA PRO A 206 11.74 12.88 17.52
C PRO A 206 12.37 13.83 16.49
N ASN A 207 12.14 13.55 15.21
CA ASN A 207 12.62 14.37 14.10
C ASN A 207 11.69 14.27 12.88
N ASN A 208 10.91 15.32 12.63
CA ASN A 208 9.97 15.38 11.50
C ASN A 208 10.65 15.22 10.12
N ASN A 209 11.94 15.54 9.99
CA ASN A 209 12.67 15.37 8.73
C ASN A 209 12.84 13.89 8.32
N ARG A 210 12.57 12.95 9.23
CA ARG A 210 12.56 11.51 8.96
C ARG A 210 11.21 11.00 8.46
N ALA A 211 10.18 11.86 8.43
CA ALA A 211 8.87 11.48 7.94
C ALA A 211 8.92 11.24 6.42
N GLU A 212 8.16 10.25 5.98
CA GLU A 212 7.91 10.03 4.56
C GLU A 212 7.13 11.22 4.01
N TYR A 213 7.63 11.84 2.94
CA TYR A 213 7.05 13.04 2.35
C TYR A 213 7.12 14.32 3.18
N PHE A 214 8.23 14.49 3.89
CA PHE A 214 8.50 15.67 4.70
C PHE A 214 8.50 16.98 3.89
N LEU A 215 9.02 17.01 2.66
CA LEU A 215 9.14 18.27 1.90
C LEU A 215 7.78 18.80 1.46
N SER A 216 6.90 17.91 1.02
CA SER A 216 5.56 18.23 0.54
C SER A 216 4.51 18.31 1.65
N GLN A 217 4.87 17.90 2.88
CA GLN A 217 3.95 17.83 4.03
C GLN A 217 2.75 16.91 3.76
N ASN A 218 3.03 15.71 3.22
CA ASN A 218 2.04 14.69 2.89
C ASN A 218 2.12 13.42 3.75
N SER A 219 2.92 13.42 4.81
CA SER A 219 3.14 12.27 5.68
C SER A 219 1.82 11.78 6.30
N PHE A 220 1.01 12.70 6.82
CA PHE A 220 -0.29 12.34 7.41
C PHE A 220 -1.32 11.94 6.36
N ALA A 221 -1.28 12.53 5.17
CA ALA A 221 -2.16 12.12 4.06
C ALA A 221 -1.84 10.68 3.61
N ALA A 222 -0.56 10.32 3.56
CA ALA A 222 -0.11 8.96 3.29
C ALA A 222 -0.57 7.97 4.38
N ILE A 223 -0.35 8.29 5.66
CA ILE A 223 -0.79 7.46 6.80
C ILE A 223 -2.31 7.24 6.75
N ASP A 224 -3.08 8.31 6.51
CA ASP A 224 -4.54 8.25 6.46
C ASP A 224 -5.04 7.34 5.34
N ALA A 225 -4.41 7.42 4.16
CA ALA A 225 -4.73 6.58 3.01
C ALA A 225 -4.39 5.10 3.23
N ILE A 226 -3.28 4.80 3.90
CA ILE A 226 -2.93 3.42 4.29
C ILE A 226 -4.02 2.84 5.20
N LEU A 227 -4.45 3.61 6.21
CA LEU A 227 -5.49 3.20 7.15
C LEU A 227 -6.84 3.01 6.45
N ASP A 228 -7.17 3.86 5.47
CA ASP A 228 -8.39 3.70 4.65
C ASP A 228 -8.37 2.43 3.81
N ALA A 229 -7.25 2.12 3.14
CA ALA A 229 -7.13 0.91 2.33
C ALA A 229 -7.28 -0.35 3.20
N GLN A 230 -6.61 -0.38 4.36
CA GLN A 230 -6.75 -1.48 5.31
C GLN A 230 -8.21 -1.61 5.78
N LYS A 231 -8.86 -0.50 6.15
CA LYS A 231 -10.27 -0.49 6.59
C LYS A 231 -11.20 -1.02 5.50
N GLU A 232 -10.99 -0.59 4.26
CA GLU A 232 -11.85 -0.94 3.13
C GLU A 232 -11.98 -2.44 2.91
N ILE A 233 -10.88 -3.20 3.05
CA ILE A 233 -10.91 -4.66 2.86
C ILE A 233 -11.41 -5.43 4.09
N LEU A 234 -11.41 -4.81 5.28
CA LEU A 234 -11.90 -5.41 6.52
C LEU A 234 -13.41 -5.21 6.74
N GLU A 235 -14.00 -4.17 6.16
CA GLU A 235 -15.44 -3.88 6.29
C GLU A 235 -16.31 -4.92 5.59
N ASP A 236 -17.54 -5.11 6.06
CA ASP A 236 -18.52 -5.97 5.37
C ASP A 236 -18.90 -5.35 4.02
N LYS A 237 -18.93 -6.16 2.96
CA LYS A 237 -19.27 -5.73 1.60
C LYS A 237 -20.38 -6.61 1.03
N ASN A 238 -20.94 -6.19 -0.10
CA ASN A 238 -21.97 -6.94 -0.84
C ASN A 238 -21.40 -8.09 -1.70
N TYR A 239 -20.12 -8.41 -1.53
CA TYR A 239 -19.41 -9.51 -2.17
C TYR A 239 -18.59 -10.28 -1.12
N TYR A 240 -18.21 -11.52 -1.43
CA TYR A 240 -17.39 -12.31 -0.52
C TYR A 240 -16.02 -11.66 -0.34
N ASN A 241 -15.69 -11.27 0.88
CA ASN A 241 -14.45 -10.56 1.19
C ASN A 241 -13.88 -11.04 2.53
N PHE A 242 -12.89 -10.32 3.06
CA PHE A 242 -12.26 -10.68 4.32
C PHE A 242 -13.23 -10.69 5.52
N ALA A 243 -14.25 -9.82 5.53
CA ALA A 243 -15.29 -9.84 6.56
C ALA A 243 -16.18 -11.09 6.46
N SER A 244 -16.51 -11.52 5.25
CA SER A 244 -17.25 -12.77 5.03
C SER A 244 -16.44 -14.00 5.46
N LEU A 245 -15.14 -13.99 5.13
CA LEU A 245 -14.20 -15.03 5.54
C LEU A 245 -14.04 -15.10 7.06
N SER A 246 -13.93 -13.96 7.74
CA SER A 246 -13.84 -13.94 9.21
C SER A 246 -15.08 -14.51 9.87
N LYS A 247 -16.28 -14.31 9.29
CA LYS A 247 -17.52 -14.94 9.74
C LYS A 247 -17.46 -16.46 9.61
N LYS A 248 -16.98 -16.96 8.47
CA LYS A 248 -16.81 -18.39 8.20
C LYS A 248 -15.82 -19.06 9.17
N LEU A 249 -14.79 -18.33 9.58
CA LEU A 249 -13.70 -18.81 10.44
C LEU A 249 -13.90 -18.48 11.94
N ASN A 250 -15.07 -17.96 12.34
CA ASN A 250 -15.36 -17.54 13.72
C ASN A 250 -14.34 -16.52 14.29
N ALA A 251 -13.85 -15.62 13.44
CA ALA A 251 -12.85 -14.58 13.75
C ALA A 251 -13.42 -13.15 13.72
N GLN A 252 -14.75 -12.99 13.82
CA GLN A 252 -15.43 -11.69 13.71
C GLN A 252 -15.02 -10.72 14.82
N LYS A 253 -14.73 -11.25 16.02
CA LYS A 253 -14.33 -10.43 17.18
C LYS A 253 -12.96 -9.81 16.94
N GLU A 254 -12.02 -10.61 16.44
CA GLU A 254 -10.65 -10.20 16.11
C GLU A 254 -10.66 -9.19 14.96
N LEU A 255 -11.47 -9.42 13.93
CA LEU A 255 -11.69 -8.46 12.86
C LEU A 255 -12.22 -7.12 13.38
N LYS A 256 -13.21 -7.15 14.29
CA LYS A 256 -13.75 -5.95 14.90
C LYS A 256 -12.69 -5.18 15.70
N VAL A 257 -11.84 -5.89 16.45
CA VAL A 257 -10.73 -5.24 17.18
C VAL A 257 -9.78 -4.52 16.22
N ALA A 258 -9.43 -5.13 15.08
CA ALA A 258 -8.60 -4.47 14.07
C ALA A 258 -9.28 -3.21 13.51
N LEU A 259 -10.57 -3.30 13.13
CA LEU A 259 -11.35 -2.14 12.65
C LEU A 259 -11.41 -1.01 13.68
N ASP A 260 -11.71 -1.33 14.94
CA ASP A 260 -11.77 -0.34 16.03
C ASP A 260 -10.39 0.34 16.22
N LYS A 261 -9.29 -0.40 16.06
CA LYS A 261 -7.92 0.16 16.13
C LYS A 261 -7.53 1.01 14.93
N ILE A 262 -8.04 0.72 13.73
CA ILE A 262 -7.87 1.62 12.59
C ILE A 262 -8.57 2.96 12.88
N ILE A 263 -9.82 2.93 13.35
CA ILE A 263 -10.60 4.13 13.68
C ILE A 263 -9.88 4.94 14.75
N GLU A 264 -9.45 4.30 15.83
CA GLU A 264 -8.69 4.95 16.90
C GLU A 264 -7.40 5.60 16.38
N THR A 265 -6.65 4.90 15.52
CA THR A 265 -5.40 5.43 14.93
C THR A 265 -5.69 6.67 14.08
N LYS A 266 -6.75 6.66 13.27
CA LYS A 266 -7.19 7.83 12.49
C LYS A 266 -7.59 9.00 13.39
N GLU A 267 -8.32 8.75 14.48
CA GLU A 267 -8.68 9.78 15.46
C GLU A 267 -7.46 10.37 16.18
N LYS A 268 -6.44 9.56 16.46
CA LYS A 268 -5.18 10.06 17.04
C LYS A 268 -4.42 10.91 16.03
N LEU A 269 -4.36 10.49 14.78
CA LEU A 269 -3.74 11.25 13.68
C LEU A 269 -4.40 12.63 13.52
N SER A 270 -5.74 12.68 13.49
CA SER A 270 -6.49 13.92 13.25
C SER A 270 -6.37 14.97 14.37
N LYS A 271 -5.91 14.57 15.56
CA LYS A 271 -5.68 15.47 16.70
C LYS A 271 -4.32 16.14 16.67
N LEU A 272 -3.40 15.65 15.83
CA LEU A 272 -2.07 16.21 15.69
C LEU A 272 -2.09 17.41 14.74
N LYS A 273 -1.15 18.34 14.95
CA LYS A 273 -0.89 19.38 13.97
C LYS A 273 -0.34 18.71 12.70
N LYS A 274 -0.77 19.16 11.52
CA LYS A 274 -0.36 18.61 10.22
C LYS A 274 1.14 18.32 10.18
N ASP A 275 1.48 17.06 9.89
CA ASP A 275 2.84 16.53 9.74
C ASP A 275 3.80 16.83 10.91
N ASP A 276 3.26 17.08 12.10
CA ASP A 276 4.03 17.27 13.33
C ASP A 276 3.97 16.02 14.21
N PHE A 277 5.05 15.24 14.18
CA PHE A 277 5.20 13.99 14.95
C PHE A 277 5.74 14.21 16.37
N SER A 278 6.04 15.45 16.78
CA SER A 278 6.61 15.73 18.12
C SER A 278 5.73 15.26 19.29
N LYS A 279 4.43 15.08 19.06
CA LYS A 279 3.44 14.56 20.03
C LYS A 279 2.75 13.28 19.57
N ALA A 280 3.37 12.52 18.66
CA ALA A 280 2.76 11.35 18.04
C ALA A 280 2.89 10.04 18.85
N GLN A 281 3.27 10.08 20.14
CA GLN A 281 3.40 8.85 20.95
C GLN A 281 2.08 8.06 21.00
N ASP A 282 0.95 8.74 21.23
CA ASP A 282 -0.37 8.11 21.24
C ASP A 282 -0.74 7.50 19.88
N LEU A 283 -0.35 8.15 18.79
CA LEU A 283 -0.55 7.64 17.43
C LEU A 283 0.29 6.37 17.20
N PHE A 284 1.55 6.37 17.64
CA PHE A 284 2.43 5.20 17.57
C PHE A 284 1.89 4.01 18.36
N GLU A 285 1.45 4.22 19.60
CA GLU A 285 0.88 3.13 20.42
C GLU A 285 -0.43 2.58 19.83
N SER A 286 -1.26 3.43 19.22
CA SER A 286 -2.48 2.97 18.53
C SER A 286 -2.14 2.14 17.28
N ALA A 287 -1.18 2.58 16.47
CA ALA A 287 -0.67 1.81 15.32
C ALA A 287 0.00 0.49 15.76
N ARG A 288 0.66 0.47 16.92
CA ARG A 288 1.19 -0.76 17.54
C ARG A 288 0.09 -1.71 17.96
N ALA A 289 -0.98 -1.20 18.59
CA ALA A 289 -2.13 -2.01 18.94
C ALA A 289 -2.82 -2.59 17.69
N LEU A 290 -2.91 -1.82 16.60
CA LEU A 290 -3.41 -2.29 15.31
C LEU A 290 -2.53 -3.42 14.74
N HIS A 291 -1.21 -3.24 14.71
CA HIS A 291 -0.29 -4.29 14.25
C HIS A 291 -0.43 -5.58 15.07
N ASN A 292 -0.54 -5.46 16.40
CA ASN A 292 -0.77 -6.61 17.28
C ASN A 292 -2.11 -7.30 17.02
N ALA A 293 -3.16 -6.55 16.67
CA ALA A 293 -4.45 -7.14 16.30
C ALA A 293 -4.34 -8.04 15.06
N TYR A 294 -3.54 -7.65 14.07
CA TYR A 294 -3.24 -8.51 12.92
C TYR A 294 -2.33 -9.68 13.27
N TYR A 295 -1.19 -9.40 13.92
CA TYR A 295 -0.14 -10.39 14.13
C TYR A 295 -0.48 -11.46 15.18
N LEU A 296 -1.10 -11.06 16.31
CA LEU A 296 -1.38 -11.98 17.41
C LEU A 296 -2.78 -12.57 17.35
N SER A 297 -3.79 -11.77 16.95
CA SER A 297 -5.18 -12.22 17.04
C SER A 297 -5.67 -12.89 15.77
N LEU A 298 -5.36 -12.32 14.59
CA LEU A 298 -5.87 -12.86 13.33
C LEU A 298 -5.02 -14.02 12.79
N ILE A 299 -3.68 -13.98 12.85
CA ILE A 299 -2.85 -15.12 12.42
C ILE A 299 -3.20 -16.41 13.20
N ASP A 300 -3.20 -16.33 14.54
CA ASP A 300 -3.42 -17.48 15.40
C ASP A 300 -4.80 -18.11 15.16
N LYS A 301 -5.83 -17.28 14.99
CA LYS A 301 -7.20 -17.74 14.73
C LYS A 301 -7.41 -18.32 13.33
N LEU A 302 -6.66 -17.84 12.34
CA LEU A 302 -6.77 -18.31 10.96
C LEU A 302 -5.93 -19.57 10.71
N GLY A 303 -5.18 -20.06 11.72
CA GLY A 303 -4.33 -21.25 11.59
C GLY A 303 -3.21 -21.07 10.56
N LEU A 304 -2.77 -19.82 10.40
CA LEU A 304 -1.70 -19.42 9.49
C LEU A 304 -0.38 -19.33 10.26
N LYS A 305 0.74 -19.53 9.58
CA LYS A 305 2.05 -19.16 10.12
C LYS A 305 2.37 -17.76 9.63
N ALA A 306 2.83 -16.88 10.52
CA ALA A 306 3.45 -15.64 10.09
C ALA A 306 4.65 -15.99 9.20
N ASN A 307 4.72 -15.39 8.01
CA ASN A 307 6.02 -15.29 7.36
C ASN A 307 6.87 -14.44 8.30
N VAL A 308 8.07 -14.92 8.64
CA VAL A 308 9.04 -14.11 9.35
C VAL A 308 9.27 -12.90 8.46
N LEU A 309 8.80 -11.72 8.89
CA LEU A 309 9.24 -10.48 8.29
C LEU A 309 10.76 -10.52 8.45
N ASP A 310 11.50 -10.56 7.34
CA ASP A 310 12.91 -10.21 7.37
C ASP A 310 12.97 -8.77 7.89
N ALA A 311 13.06 -8.69 9.22
CA ALA A 311 13.63 -7.56 9.89
C ALA A 311 15.09 -7.60 9.45
N ASP A 312 15.37 -7.00 8.29
CA ASP A 312 16.72 -6.66 7.90
C ASP A 312 17.36 -6.04 9.13
N GLY A 313 18.29 -6.80 9.70
CA GLY A 313 18.91 -6.51 10.99
C GLY A 313 19.65 -5.20 10.91
N ASP A 314 19.04 -4.17 11.49
CA ASP A 314 19.64 -2.93 11.96
C ASP A 314 19.16 -2.71 13.40
#